data_AF-A0A8T7EPK7-F1
#
_entry.id   AF-A0A8T7EPK7-F1
#
_cell.length_a   1.000
_cell.length_b   1.000
_cell.length_c   1.000
_cell.angle_alpha   90.00
_cell.angle_beta   90.00
_cell.angle_gamma   90.00
#
_symmetry.space_group_name_H-M   'P 1'
#
loop_
_entity.id
_entity.type
_entity.pdbx_description
1 polymer ?
#
loop_
_entity_poly.entity_id
_entity_poly.type
_entity_poly.pdbx_seq_one_letter_code
_entity_poly.pdbx_strand_id
1 'polypeptide(L)'
;MLYALSGGLIAVAALAMLVYLATALITASRPFLGVLVSPALTVLEAGPVGTTDWPGLKSGLAAGDRLVSVNGTALSRVDPAAARTSLNEVLGSVSAGETVVVEAVAADGTARSASVQLARLPLTDLVAYFGIPFAAGVVSLLTAIYLFLWRRESVGAFVASGICAAMAVTIGGIYDVSTTSILTRYGRLRPAFPAG
;
A
#
# COMPACT_ATOMS: atom_id res chain seq x y z
N MET A 1 -5.59 30.73 15.61
CA MET A 1 -5.00 29.41 15.91
C MET A 1 -5.71 28.27 15.18
N LEU A 2 -7.04 28.11 15.33
CA LEU A 2 -7.83 27.09 14.63
C LEU A 2 -7.67 27.10 13.10
N TYR A 3 -7.56 28.28 12.48
CA TYR A 3 -7.32 28.40 11.02
C TYR A 3 -6.01 27.82 10.52
N ALA A 4 -4.91 28.15 11.20
CA ALA A 4 -3.59 27.66 10.83
C ALA A 4 -3.53 26.12 10.95
N LEU A 5 -4.22 25.56 11.95
CA LEU A 5 -4.31 24.12 12.13
C LEU A 5 -5.10 23.44 10.99
N SER A 6 -6.29 23.93 10.62
CA SER A 6 -7.05 23.31 9.52
C SER A 6 -6.36 23.48 8.17
N GLY A 7 -5.76 24.65 7.91
CA GLY A 7 -4.97 24.86 6.69
C GLY A 7 -3.76 23.91 6.64
N GLY A 8 -3.08 23.72 7.77
CA GLY A 8 -1.99 22.75 7.91
C GLY A 8 -2.44 21.32 7.65
N LEU A 9 -3.56 20.87 8.22
CA LEU A 9 -4.12 19.54 7.99
C LEU A 9 -4.45 19.29 6.52
N ILE A 10 -5.05 20.28 5.84
CA ILE A 10 -5.37 20.19 4.42
C ILE A 10 -4.10 20.13 3.58
N ALA A 11 -3.08 20.93 3.90
CA ALA A 11 -1.80 20.91 3.20
C ALA A 11 -1.09 19.55 3.36
N VAL A 12 -1.08 18.99 4.57
CA VAL A 12 -0.52 17.66 4.85
C VAL A 12 -1.31 16.57 4.10
N ALA A 13 -2.64 16.64 4.11
CA ALA A 13 -3.49 15.69 3.38
C ALA A 13 -3.26 15.76 1.86
N ALA A 14 -3.14 16.96 1.30
CA ALA A 14 -2.81 17.17 -0.11
C ALA A 14 -1.42 16.59 -0.45
N LEU A 15 -0.41 16.84 0.39
CA LEU A 15 0.92 16.28 0.21
C LEU A 15 0.89 14.74 0.26
N ALA A 16 0.17 14.16 1.23
CA ALA A 16 0.01 12.71 1.33
C ALA A 16 -0.65 12.12 0.08
N MET A 17 -1.69 12.76 -0.46
CA MET A 17 -2.36 12.34 -1.70
C MET A 17 -1.41 12.38 -2.90
N LEU A 18 -0.55 13.40 -3.01
CA LEU A 18 0.47 13.45 -4.07
C LEU A 18 1.50 12.32 -3.93
N VAL A 19 1.91 12.02 -2.69
CA VAL A 19 2.80 10.88 -2.42
C VAL A 19 2.14 9.56 -2.82
N TYR A 20 0.87 9.35 -2.48
CA TYR A 20 0.12 8.14 -2.87
C TYR A 20 0.00 7.97 -4.38
N LEU A 21 -0.24 9.07 -5.10
CA LEU A 21 -0.28 9.03 -6.55
C LEU A 21 1.09 8.65 -7.15
N ALA A 22 2.16 9.28 -6.65
CA ALA A 22 3.51 8.97 -7.10
C ALA A 22 3.90 7.51 -6.81
N THR A 23 3.61 7.00 -5.60
CA THR A 23 3.94 5.61 -5.25
C THR A 23 3.11 4.61 -6.06
N ALA A 24 1.83 4.89 -6.31
CA ALA A 24 1.00 4.05 -7.15
C ALA A 24 1.54 3.93 -8.59
N LEU A 25 1.98 5.03 -9.20
CA LEU A 25 2.54 5.04 -10.55
C LEU A 25 3.88 4.27 -10.62
N ILE A 26 4.74 4.44 -9.62
CA ILE A 26 5.99 3.68 -9.51
C ILE A 26 5.69 2.18 -9.37
N THR A 27 4.75 1.83 -8.48
CA THR A 27 4.38 0.43 -8.23
C THR A 27 3.69 -0.21 -9.42
N ALA A 28 2.87 0.52 -10.18
CA ALA A 28 2.27 0.04 -11.42
C ALA A 28 3.31 -0.34 -12.50
N SER A 29 4.52 0.24 -12.41
CA SER A 29 5.63 -0.05 -13.31
C SER A 29 6.50 -1.22 -12.85
N ARG A 30 6.30 -1.72 -11.63
CA ARG A 30 7.10 -2.82 -11.05
C ARG A 30 6.53 -4.20 -11.40
N PRO A 31 7.37 -5.25 -11.35
CA PRO A 31 6.89 -6.62 -11.44
C PRO A 31 5.90 -6.94 -10.33
N PHE A 32 4.78 -7.53 -10.69
CA PHE A 32 3.68 -7.92 -9.83
C PHE A 32 3.68 -9.44 -9.66
N LEU A 33 3.72 -9.89 -8.41
CA LEU A 33 3.72 -11.31 -8.03
C LEU A 33 2.36 -11.97 -8.27
N GLY A 34 1.30 -11.22 -8.58
CA GLY A 34 -0.02 -11.81 -8.77
C GLY A 34 -0.73 -12.14 -7.46
N VAL A 35 -0.40 -11.43 -6.38
CA VAL A 35 -1.14 -11.38 -5.11
C VAL A 35 -0.88 -10.03 -4.45
N LEU A 36 -1.85 -9.52 -3.68
CA LEU A 36 -1.60 -8.42 -2.76
C LEU A 36 -1.24 -8.99 -1.39
N VAL A 37 -0.32 -8.32 -0.69
CA VAL A 37 0.18 -8.78 0.60
C VAL A 37 0.13 -7.70 1.66
N SER A 38 -0.22 -8.07 2.88
CA SER A 38 -0.15 -7.20 4.04
C SER A 38 1.30 -6.75 4.34
N PRO A 39 1.52 -5.76 5.21
CA PRO A 39 2.87 -5.42 5.67
C PRO A 39 3.65 -6.62 6.26
N ALA A 40 2.95 -7.60 6.84
CA ALA A 40 3.53 -8.83 7.37
C ALA A 40 3.79 -9.92 6.32
N LEU A 41 3.58 -9.59 5.04
CA LEU A 41 3.66 -10.46 3.87
C LEU A 41 2.66 -11.61 3.87
N THR A 42 1.47 -11.37 4.43
CA THR A 42 0.34 -12.29 4.32
C THR A 42 -0.49 -11.95 3.09
N VAL A 43 -0.77 -12.94 2.24
CA VAL A 43 -1.64 -12.79 1.07
C VAL A 43 -3.02 -12.33 1.53
N LEU A 44 -3.47 -11.22 0.97
CA LEU A 44 -4.78 -10.62 1.27
C LEU A 44 -5.88 -11.35 0.51
N GLU A 45 -7.12 -11.27 1.00
CA GLU A 45 -8.31 -11.63 0.23
C GLU A 45 -8.58 -10.58 -0.86
N ALA A 46 -7.74 -10.58 -1.89
CA ALA A 46 -7.87 -9.77 -3.08
C ALA A 46 -7.60 -10.63 -4.30
N GLY A 47 -8.33 -10.36 -5.38
CA GLY A 47 -8.22 -11.10 -6.63
C GLY A 47 -8.48 -10.24 -7.86
N PRO A 48 -8.37 -10.83 -9.06
CA PRO A 48 -8.66 -10.13 -10.30
C PRO A 48 -10.12 -9.66 -10.32
N VAL A 49 -10.32 -8.37 -10.60
CA VAL A 49 -11.62 -7.77 -10.88
C VAL A 49 -11.95 -7.87 -12.37
N GLY A 50 -10.91 -7.88 -13.22
CA GLY A 50 -11.03 -8.08 -14.66
C GLY A 50 -10.97 -9.56 -15.09
N THR A 51 -10.72 -9.77 -16.39
CA THR A 51 -10.60 -11.11 -16.99
C THR A 51 -9.19 -11.70 -16.92
N THR A 52 -8.21 -10.91 -16.46
CA THR A 52 -6.81 -11.33 -16.40
C THR A 52 -6.52 -11.90 -15.03
N ASP A 53 -6.34 -13.22 -14.96
CA ASP A 53 -6.00 -13.86 -13.69
C ASP A 53 -4.64 -13.42 -13.16
N TRP A 54 -4.52 -13.42 -11.83
CA TRP A 54 -3.28 -13.07 -11.17
C TRP A 54 -2.33 -14.27 -11.08
N PRO A 55 -1.05 -14.14 -11.50
CA PRO A 55 -0.12 -15.26 -11.56
C PRO A 55 0.10 -15.99 -10.23
N GLY A 56 0.28 -15.26 -9.13
CA GLY A 56 0.48 -15.84 -7.80
C GLY A 56 -0.68 -16.72 -7.35
N LEU A 57 -1.92 -16.23 -7.53
CA LEU A 57 -3.13 -17.03 -7.25
C LEU A 57 -3.21 -18.27 -8.16
N LYS A 58 -2.92 -18.12 -9.45
CA LYS A 58 -2.87 -19.25 -10.41
C LYS A 58 -1.82 -20.29 -10.06
N SER A 59 -0.69 -19.88 -9.51
CA SER A 59 0.41 -20.74 -9.10
C SER A 59 0.18 -21.41 -7.73
N GLY A 60 -0.98 -21.20 -7.10
CA GLY A 60 -1.40 -21.91 -5.88
C GLY A 60 -1.17 -21.13 -4.57
N LEU A 61 -0.75 -19.87 -4.63
CA LEU A 61 -0.83 -19.00 -3.44
C LEU A 61 -2.30 -18.70 -3.15
N ALA A 62 -2.67 -18.68 -1.87
CA ALA A 62 -4.03 -18.36 -1.44
C ALA A 62 -4.03 -17.31 -0.34
N ALA A 63 -5.18 -16.67 -0.16
CA ALA A 63 -5.39 -15.73 0.94
C ALA A 63 -5.09 -16.39 2.29
N GLY A 64 -4.43 -15.63 3.17
CA GLY A 64 -3.95 -16.12 4.47
C GLY A 64 -2.56 -16.77 4.42
N ASP A 65 -2.03 -17.11 3.25
CA ASP A 65 -0.66 -17.61 3.13
C ASP A 65 0.33 -16.52 3.51
N ARG A 66 1.33 -16.85 4.33
CA ARG A 66 2.41 -15.95 4.69
C ARG A 66 3.64 -16.26 3.85
N LEU A 67 4.12 -15.29 3.08
CA LEU A 67 5.36 -15.44 2.31
C LEU A 67 6.56 -15.53 3.26
N VAL A 68 7.42 -16.51 3.02
CA VAL A 68 8.60 -16.79 3.87
C VAL A 68 9.91 -16.72 3.10
N SER A 69 9.90 -16.97 1.79
CA SER A 69 11.06 -16.76 0.93
C SER A 69 10.64 -16.46 -0.51
N VAL A 70 11.50 -15.75 -1.24
CA VAL A 70 11.39 -15.56 -2.70
C VAL A 70 12.76 -15.79 -3.33
N ASN A 71 12.84 -16.69 -4.30
CA ASN A 71 14.09 -17.13 -4.94
C ASN A 71 15.17 -17.52 -3.90
N GLY A 72 14.79 -18.21 -2.83
CA GLY A 72 15.68 -18.61 -1.74
C GLY A 72 16.11 -17.46 -0.80
N THR A 73 15.72 -16.21 -1.08
CA THR A 73 15.92 -15.09 -0.15
C THR A 73 14.88 -15.12 0.94
N ALA A 74 15.30 -15.36 2.18
CA ALA A 74 14.40 -15.41 3.33
C ALA A 74 13.81 -14.03 3.65
N LEU A 75 12.50 -14.01 3.90
CA LEU A 75 11.76 -12.81 4.28
C LEU A 75 11.59 -12.76 5.80
N SER A 76 11.80 -11.59 6.41
CA SER A 76 11.70 -11.43 7.86
C SER A 76 10.29 -11.77 8.36
N ARG A 77 10.19 -12.64 9.37
CA ARG A 77 8.92 -12.97 10.04
C ARG A 77 8.61 -12.07 11.24
N VAL A 78 9.61 -11.36 11.75
CA VAL A 78 9.51 -10.60 13.01
C VAL A 78 9.39 -9.11 12.75
N ASP A 79 10.05 -8.59 11.69
CA ASP A 79 10.00 -7.18 11.34
C ASP A 79 9.32 -6.98 9.97
N PRO A 80 8.05 -6.53 9.94
CA PRO A 80 7.30 -6.24 8.71
C PRO A 80 8.04 -5.28 7.77
N ALA A 81 8.78 -4.31 8.32
CA ALA A 81 9.50 -3.33 7.50
C ALA A 81 10.70 -3.98 6.77
N ALA A 82 11.48 -4.79 7.47
CA ALA A 82 12.55 -5.57 6.88
C ALA A 82 12.01 -6.57 5.84
N ALA A 83 10.91 -7.24 6.15
CA ALA A 83 10.25 -8.19 5.25
C ALA A 83 9.89 -7.55 3.91
N ARG A 84 9.24 -6.37 3.94
CA ARG A 84 8.89 -5.64 2.73
C ARG A 84 10.11 -5.13 1.97
N THR A 85 11.16 -4.71 2.69
CA THR A 85 12.41 -4.26 2.06
C THR A 85 13.04 -5.38 1.25
N SER A 86 13.21 -6.56 1.86
CA SER A 86 13.76 -7.73 1.16
C SER A 86 12.88 -8.16 -0.02
N LEU A 87 11.55 -8.14 0.13
CA LEU A 87 10.65 -8.45 -1.00
C LEU A 87 10.82 -7.44 -2.15
N ASN A 88 10.88 -6.15 -1.85
CA ASN A 88 11.06 -5.10 -2.86
C ASN A 88 12.45 -5.17 -3.52
N GLU A 89 13.48 -5.56 -2.79
CA GLU A 89 14.83 -5.77 -3.33
C GLU A 89 14.85 -6.93 -4.32
N VAL A 90 14.27 -8.08 -3.93
CA VAL A 90 14.16 -9.26 -4.82
C VAL A 90 13.33 -8.91 -6.06
N LEU A 91 12.15 -8.29 -5.89
CA LEU A 91 11.31 -7.86 -7.02
C LEU A 91 11.95 -6.75 -7.86
N GLY A 92 12.88 -5.98 -7.30
CA GLY A 92 13.65 -4.96 -8.01
C GLY A 92 14.79 -5.53 -8.86
N SER A 93 15.24 -6.75 -8.56
CA SER A 93 16.29 -7.45 -9.33
C SER A 93 15.76 -8.29 -10.51
N VAL A 94 14.44 -8.45 -10.62
CA VAL A 94 13.77 -9.29 -11.62
C VAL A 94 12.87 -8.45 -12.52
N SER A 95 12.56 -8.97 -13.71
CA SER A 95 11.69 -8.28 -14.68
C SER A 95 10.30 -8.92 -14.78
N ALA A 96 9.31 -8.14 -15.23
CA ALA A 96 8.02 -8.73 -15.61
C ALA A 96 8.23 -9.75 -16.76
N GLY A 97 7.59 -10.90 -16.66
CA GLY A 97 7.76 -12.07 -17.52
C GLY A 97 8.72 -13.14 -16.96
N GLU A 98 9.56 -12.78 -15.99
CA GLU A 98 10.45 -13.72 -15.31
C GLU A 98 9.70 -14.58 -14.29
N THR A 99 10.17 -15.80 -14.05
CA THR A 99 9.57 -16.71 -13.08
C THR A 99 10.36 -16.69 -11.78
N VAL A 100 9.67 -16.52 -10.66
CA VAL A 100 10.24 -16.56 -9.31
C VAL A 100 9.62 -17.68 -8.50
N VAL A 101 10.42 -18.34 -7.66
CA VAL A 101 9.94 -19.35 -6.72
C VAL A 101 9.58 -18.65 -5.41
N VAL A 102 8.32 -18.79 -5.00
CA VAL A 102 7.78 -18.19 -3.79
C VAL A 102 7.45 -19.30 -2.83
N GLU A 103 8.06 -19.25 -1.64
CA GLU A 103 7.69 -20.15 -0.55
C GLU A 103 6.79 -19.41 0.42
N ALA A 104 5.70 -20.05 0.79
CA ALA A 104 4.72 -19.53 1.74
C ALA A 104 4.34 -20.60 2.76
N VAL A 105 3.79 -20.17 3.88
CA VAL A 105 3.23 -21.04 4.92
C VAL A 105 1.77 -20.66 5.09
N ALA A 106 0.87 -21.61 4.90
CA ALA A 106 -0.56 -21.43 5.11
C ALA A 106 -0.89 -21.26 6.60
N ALA A 107 -2.10 -20.79 6.91
CA ALA A 107 -2.53 -20.57 8.29
C ALA A 107 -2.53 -21.85 9.15
N ASP A 108 -2.68 -23.01 8.54
CA ASP A 108 -2.61 -24.33 9.18
C ASP A 108 -1.16 -24.85 9.36
N GLY A 109 -0.16 -24.08 8.93
CA GLY A 109 1.26 -24.45 9.01
C GLY A 109 1.79 -25.21 7.78
N THR A 110 0.94 -25.51 6.79
CA THR A 110 1.36 -26.22 5.57
C THR A 110 2.28 -25.35 4.74
N ALA A 111 3.46 -25.87 4.38
CA ALA A 111 4.37 -25.21 3.45
C ALA A 111 3.84 -25.32 2.02
N ARG A 112 3.88 -24.20 1.28
CA ARG A 112 3.53 -24.10 -0.13
C ARG A 112 4.70 -23.51 -0.90
N SER A 113 4.99 -24.09 -2.06
CA SER A 113 5.97 -23.56 -3.01
C SER A 113 5.26 -23.30 -4.32
N ALA A 114 5.32 -22.07 -4.80
CA ALA A 114 4.66 -21.61 -6.01
C ALA A 114 5.70 -21.04 -6.98
N SER A 115 5.73 -21.57 -8.21
CA SER A 115 6.50 -20.99 -9.31
C SER A 115 5.64 -19.95 -10.00
N VAL A 116 5.97 -18.67 -9.82
CA VAL A 116 5.14 -17.54 -10.20
C VAL A 116 5.81 -16.77 -11.34
N GLN A 117 5.14 -16.70 -12.50
CA GLN A 117 5.58 -15.80 -13.56
C GLN A 117 5.11 -14.38 -13.24
N LEU A 118 6.07 -13.47 -13.04
CA LEU A 118 5.78 -12.08 -12.73
C LEU A 118 5.06 -11.42 -13.89
N ALA A 119 4.00 -10.68 -13.59
CA ALA A 119 3.27 -9.89 -14.59
C ALA A 119 3.36 -8.41 -14.24
N ARG A 120 2.72 -7.55 -15.04
CA ARG A 120 2.35 -6.21 -14.57
C ARG A 120 0.96 -6.27 -13.98
N LEU A 121 0.67 -5.43 -12.97
CA LEU A 121 -0.68 -5.31 -12.45
C LEU A 121 -1.61 -4.85 -13.58
N PRO A 122 -2.71 -5.58 -13.89
CA PRO A 122 -3.64 -5.16 -14.92
C PRO A 122 -4.24 -3.79 -14.60
N LEU A 123 -4.44 -2.95 -15.63
CA LEU A 123 -4.94 -1.58 -15.44
C LEU A 123 -6.33 -1.58 -14.77
N THR A 124 -7.19 -2.54 -15.11
CA THR A 124 -8.51 -2.71 -14.49
C THR A 124 -8.41 -2.92 -12.99
N ASP A 125 -7.47 -3.76 -12.54
CA ASP A 125 -7.24 -4.03 -11.13
C ASP A 125 -6.60 -2.82 -10.43
N LEU A 126 -5.66 -2.14 -11.09
CA LEU A 126 -5.10 -0.89 -10.57
C LEU A 126 -6.19 0.17 -10.36
N VAL A 127 -7.10 0.36 -11.31
CA VAL A 127 -8.21 1.30 -11.15
C VAL A 127 -9.15 0.86 -10.02
N ALA A 128 -9.44 -0.44 -9.91
CA ALA A 128 -10.32 -0.96 -8.86
C ALA A 128 -9.73 -0.78 -7.45
N TYR A 129 -8.47 -1.17 -7.25
CA TYR A 129 -7.83 -1.17 -5.92
C TYR A 129 -7.17 0.16 -5.54
N PHE A 130 -6.73 0.98 -6.51
CA PHE A 130 -6.14 2.30 -6.26
C PHE A 130 -7.04 3.44 -6.76
N GLY A 131 -7.46 3.39 -8.02
CA GLY A 131 -8.14 4.52 -8.68
C GLY A 131 -9.44 4.96 -8.00
N ILE A 132 -10.34 4.01 -7.70
CA ILE A 132 -11.63 4.27 -7.04
C ILE A 132 -11.44 4.85 -5.63
N PRO A 133 -10.70 4.22 -4.70
CA PRO A 133 -10.49 4.80 -3.38
C PRO A 133 -9.72 6.12 -3.43
N PHE A 134 -8.74 6.26 -4.33
CA PHE A 134 -8.04 7.53 -4.52
C PHE A 134 -8.98 8.66 -4.95
N ALA A 135 -9.87 8.41 -5.91
CA ALA A 135 -10.88 9.39 -6.34
C ALA A 135 -11.83 9.79 -5.19
N ALA A 136 -12.27 8.83 -4.38
CA ALA A 136 -13.05 9.12 -3.17
C ALA A 136 -12.27 9.99 -2.16
N GLY A 137 -10.97 9.74 -2.01
CA GLY A 137 -10.07 10.58 -1.22
C GLY A 137 -9.94 12.00 -1.77
N VAL A 138 -9.84 12.16 -3.09
CA VAL A 138 -9.81 13.48 -3.75
C VAL A 138 -11.11 14.24 -3.50
N VAL A 139 -12.27 13.62 -3.63
CA VAL A 139 -13.57 14.25 -3.33
C VAL A 139 -13.63 14.73 -1.88
N SER A 140 -13.12 13.91 -0.95
CA SER A 140 -13.03 14.28 0.47
C SER A 140 -12.11 15.49 0.68
N LEU A 141 -10.94 15.52 0.02
CA LEU A 141 -10.00 16.64 0.10
C LEU A 141 -10.58 17.93 -0.50
N LEU A 142 -11.25 17.86 -1.65
CA LEU A 142 -11.93 19.00 -2.26
C LEU A 142 -13.03 19.54 -1.35
N THR A 143 -13.75 18.67 -0.65
CA THR A 143 -14.75 19.06 0.35
C THR A 143 -14.09 19.77 1.53
N ALA A 144 -12.95 19.27 2.03
CA ALA A 144 -12.19 19.93 3.09
C ALA A 144 -11.73 21.33 2.69
N ILE A 145 -11.20 21.47 1.47
CA ILE A 145 -10.78 22.76 0.89
C ILE A 145 -11.98 23.69 0.78
N TYR A 146 -13.10 23.23 0.21
CA TYR A 146 -14.30 24.03 0.04
C TYR A 146 -14.83 24.57 1.37
N LEU A 147 -14.98 23.71 2.39
CA LEU A 147 -15.44 24.11 3.72
C LEU A 147 -14.49 25.10 4.38
N PHE A 148 -13.18 24.87 4.24
CA PHE A 148 -12.15 25.78 4.73
C PHE A 148 -12.21 27.15 4.02
N LEU A 149 -12.48 27.20 2.72
CA LEU A 149 -12.55 28.46 1.97
C LEU A 149 -13.83 29.25 2.24
N TRP A 150 -15.00 28.58 2.34
CA TRP A 150 -16.31 29.23 2.44
C TRP A 150 -16.59 29.85 3.82
N ARG A 151 -16.43 29.09 4.91
CA ARG A 151 -16.80 29.54 6.26
C ARG A 151 -15.62 29.53 7.21
N ARG A 152 -14.55 30.23 6.81
CA ARG A 152 -13.33 30.38 7.62
C ARG A 152 -13.73 30.64 9.06
N GLU A 153 -14.46 31.68 9.40
CA GLU A 153 -14.68 32.10 10.80
C GLU A 153 -15.51 31.15 11.72
N SER A 154 -16.01 30.01 11.23
CA SER A 154 -16.84 29.10 12.03
C SER A 154 -16.08 27.88 12.58
N VAL A 155 -16.32 27.54 13.85
CA VAL A 155 -15.79 26.31 14.48
C VAL A 155 -16.32 25.06 13.77
N GLY A 156 -17.57 25.09 13.29
CA GLY A 156 -18.16 23.98 12.54
C GLY A 156 -17.41 23.67 11.24
N ALA A 157 -17.01 24.69 10.48
CA ALA A 157 -16.23 24.47 9.26
C ALA A 157 -14.83 23.91 9.55
N PHE A 158 -14.20 24.32 10.65
CA PHE A 158 -12.91 23.77 11.09
C PHE A 158 -13.00 22.26 11.39
N VAL A 159 -14.00 21.84 12.17
CA VAL A 159 -14.15 20.42 12.53
C VAL A 159 -14.48 19.59 11.28
N ALA A 160 -15.40 20.06 10.45
CA ALA A 160 -15.81 19.36 9.24
C ALA A 160 -14.67 19.26 8.21
N SER A 161 -13.90 20.34 7.98
CA SER A 161 -12.74 20.29 7.09
C SER A 161 -11.65 19.35 7.60
N GLY A 162 -11.41 19.32 8.93
CA GLY A 162 -10.48 18.39 9.56
C GLY A 162 -10.86 16.92 9.34
N ILE A 163 -12.15 16.59 9.53
CA ILE A 163 -12.66 15.23 9.28
C ILE A 163 -12.51 14.85 7.81
N CYS A 164 -12.90 15.73 6.88
CA CYS A 164 -12.78 15.48 5.44
C CYS A 164 -11.31 15.31 5.02
N ALA A 165 -10.38 16.09 5.59
CA ALA A 165 -8.95 15.93 5.34
C ALA A 165 -8.42 14.57 5.85
N ALA A 166 -8.86 14.14 7.04
CA ALA A 166 -8.51 12.82 7.57
C ALA A 166 -9.07 11.68 6.70
N MET A 167 -10.33 11.79 6.26
CA MET A 167 -10.95 10.83 5.34
C MET A 167 -10.19 10.73 4.02
N ALA A 168 -9.73 11.86 3.48
CA ALA A 168 -8.92 11.88 2.26
C ALA A 168 -7.66 11.02 2.40
N VAL A 169 -6.95 11.16 3.52
CA VAL A 169 -5.71 10.40 3.79
C VAL A 169 -6.02 8.92 4.01
N THR A 170 -7.03 8.59 4.83
CA THR A 170 -7.35 7.19 5.14
C THR A 170 -7.87 6.43 3.92
N ILE A 171 -8.78 7.03 3.15
CA ILE A 171 -9.38 6.37 1.98
C ILE A 171 -8.38 6.35 0.82
N GLY A 172 -7.70 7.46 0.54
CA GLY A 172 -6.73 7.56 -0.56
C GLY A 172 -5.46 6.73 -0.34
N GLY A 173 -5.10 6.45 0.92
CA GLY A 173 -3.89 5.70 1.28
C GLY A 173 -4.07 4.18 1.40
N ILE A 174 -5.29 3.64 1.27
CA ILE A 174 -5.56 2.22 1.50
C ILE A 174 -4.72 1.29 0.63
N TYR A 175 -4.45 1.71 -0.62
CA TYR A 175 -3.63 0.98 -1.57
C TYR A 175 -2.14 0.99 -1.17
N ASP A 176 -1.61 2.09 -0.62
CA ASP A 176 -0.20 2.19 -0.24
C ASP A 176 0.14 1.18 0.86
N VAL A 177 -0.77 0.96 1.82
CA VAL A 177 -0.61 -0.01 2.91
C VAL A 177 -0.46 -1.45 2.38
N SER A 178 -1.21 -1.77 1.32
CA SER A 178 -1.21 -3.10 0.70
C SER A 178 -0.04 -3.31 -0.27
N THR A 179 0.54 -2.24 -0.83
CA THR A 179 1.46 -2.39 -1.98
C THR A 179 2.88 -1.85 -1.73
N THR A 180 3.03 -0.70 -1.08
CA THR A 180 4.32 0.00 -1.02
C THR A 180 4.84 0.20 0.42
N SER A 181 3.92 0.36 1.38
CA SER A 181 4.16 0.63 2.80
C SER A 181 5.30 1.64 3.06
N ILE A 182 5.44 2.67 2.22
CA ILE A 182 6.55 3.64 2.31
C ILE A 182 6.35 4.59 3.49
N LEU A 183 5.10 4.90 3.86
CA LEU A 183 4.85 5.79 5.01
C LEU A 183 5.23 5.16 6.36
N THR A 184 5.25 3.83 6.46
CA THR A 184 5.80 3.12 7.63
C THR A 184 7.32 3.27 7.76
N ARG A 185 8.02 3.63 6.67
CA ARG A 185 9.49 3.85 6.64
C ARG A 185 9.90 5.09 7.43
N TYR A 186 9.06 6.14 7.47
CA TYR A 186 9.39 7.41 8.12
C TYR A 186 9.09 7.43 9.63
N GLY A 187 8.30 6.48 10.14
CA GLY A 187 7.96 6.39 11.57
C GLY A 187 9.04 5.77 12.47
N ARG A 188 10.20 5.36 11.92
CA ARG A 188 11.20 4.57 12.67
C ARG A 188 12.64 5.04 12.44
N LEU A 189 12.90 6.34 12.59
CA LEU A 189 14.21 6.81 13.04
C LEU A 189 14.28 6.62 14.55
N ARG A 190 14.65 5.43 15.02
CA ARG A 190 15.06 5.26 16.43
C ARG A 190 16.54 5.66 16.56
N PRO A 191 16.92 6.49 17.55
CA PRO A 191 18.34 6.64 17.90
C PRO A 191 18.86 5.28 18.37
N ALA A 192 19.96 4.83 17.75
CA ALA A 192 20.72 3.69 18.23
C ALA A 192 21.29 4.06 19.61
N PHE A 193 20.73 3.48 20.68
CA PHE A 193 21.41 3.49 21.97
C PHE A 193 22.45 2.37 21.96
N PRO A 194 23.74 2.67 22.22
CA PRO A 194 24.75 1.63 22.40
C PRO A 194 24.45 0.87 23.70
N ALA A 195 24.45 -0.45 23.62
CA ALA A 195 24.42 -1.31 24.80
C ALA A 195 25.75 -1.13 25.57
N GLY A 196 25.65 -0.72 26.83
CA GLY A 196 26.72 -0.83 27.82
C GLY A 196 26.70 -2.20 28.50
#